data_AF-A0A970P4K1-F1
#
_entry.id   AF-A0A970P4K1-F1
#
_cell.length_a   1.000
_cell.length_b   1.000
_cell.length_c   1.000
_cell.angle_alpha   90.00
_cell.angle_beta   90.00
_cell.angle_gamma   90.00
#
_symmetry.space_group_name_H-M   'P 1'
#
loop_
_entity.id
_entity.type
_entity.pdbx_description
1 polymer ?
#
loop_
_entity_poly.entity_id
_entity_poly.type
_entity_poly.pdbx_seq_one_letter_code
_entity_poly.pdbx_strand_id
1 'polypeptide(L)'
;MVTTSNPKYHVEIDVQQRKPKGEIACGDTFQSDIFREEGRTILIISDGIGHGIKASVLSTLTATMALKYARFHTKPEIFARIIMEALPKSSDGKESYATFTIIEIESDGHLRIINYENPPVLIIIRNKEVYKPKEYELEVRGAQNVGKLMRCTEFIPHKEDRLVFITDGIVQSGLGGKRYPMGWGMENMIRFTLNQVNRMPDISAARLAKKITNQAIMNDNFELKDDTTCGVIYFREPRKMMLITGPPFYKIKDFDFAGRIKNFNGKKIICGGTTAEIVARELDTKVEIHHAAKIPGALPPAAEMEGFELVTEGILTLGKVEEILESYTSDVRLQDSPPEKVVKLLLKHDSIEIIVGTRINWAHQDPEQPIELELRKFVVKRIVKLLINKYFKQVTIEYL
;
A
#
# COMPACT_ATOMS: atom_id res chain seq x y z
N MET A 1 -28.10 1.07 -16.12
CA MET A 1 -27.59 -0.20 -15.58
C MET A 1 -26.08 -0.10 -15.54
N VAL A 2 -25.52 0.22 -14.37
CA VAL A 2 -24.06 0.22 -14.18
C VAL A 2 -23.70 -1.18 -13.72
N THR A 3 -23.34 -2.05 -14.66
CA THR A 3 -22.70 -3.33 -14.35
C THR A 3 -21.27 -3.03 -13.91
N THR A 4 -21.09 -2.71 -12.63
CA THR A 4 -19.78 -2.75 -11.98
C THR A 4 -19.38 -4.22 -11.84
N SER A 5 -18.76 -4.77 -12.89
CA SER A 5 -17.99 -6.00 -12.81
C SER A 5 -16.71 -5.74 -12.02
N ASN A 6 -16.85 -5.33 -10.76
CA ASN A 6 -15.71 -5.19 -9.88
C ASN A 6 -15.21 -6.61 -9.59
N PRO A 7 -13.95 -6.94 -9.88
CA PRO A 7 -13.44 -8.26 -9.55
C PRO A 7 -13.63 -8.49 -8.04
N LYS A 8 -14.06 -9.70 -7.65
CA LYS A 8 -14.37 -10.07 -6.24
C LYS A 8 -13.13 -10.11 -5.33
N TYR A 9 -12.11 -9.28 -5.58
CA TYR A 9 -10.85 -9.27 -4.86
C TYR A 9 -10.35 -7.84 -4.62
N HIS A 10 -9.66 -7.66 -3.50
CA HIS A 10 -8.91 -6.46 -3.18
C HIS A 10 -7.48 -6.59 -3.71
N VAL A 11 -6.94 -5.47 -4.19
CA VAL A 11 -5.56 -5.37 -4.68
C VAL A 11 -4.72 -4.67 -3.61
N GLU A 12 -3.92 -5.45 -2.90
CA GLU A 12 -2.95 -4.91 -1.93
C GLU A 12 -1.64 -4.61 -2.65
N ILE A 13 -1.15 -3.37 -2.57
CA ILE A 13 0.07 -2.92 -3.22
C ILE A 13 1.00 -2.32 -2.16
N ASP A 14 2.26 -2.74 -2.15
CA ASP A 14 3.29 -2.14 -1.32
C ASP A 14 4.64 -2.14 -2.04
N VAL A 15 5.44 -1.11 -1.79
CA VAL A 15 6.75 -0.91 -2.40
C VAL A 15 7.77 -0.55 -1.33
N GLN A 16 8.91 -1.22 -1.38
CA GLN A 16 10.06 -0.98 -0.52
C GLN A 16 11.22 -0.48 -1.36
N GLN A 17 11.64 0.76 -1.10
CA GLN A 17 12.80 1.39 -1.73
C GLN A 17 13.92 1.58 -0.71
N ARG A 18 15.16 1.33 -1.12
CA ARG A 18 16.38 1.58 -0.35
C ARG A 18 17.45 2.12 -1.28
N LYS A 19 18.25 3.04 -0.77
CA LYS A 19 19.34 3.68 -1.49
C LYS A 19 20.70 3.27 -0.90
N PRO A 20 21.80 3.35 -1.68
CA PRO A 20 23.15 3.20 -1.18
C PRO A 20 23.48 4.17 -0.04
N LYS A 21 24.45 3.79 0.80
CA LYS A 21 24.91 4.63 1.90
C LYS A 21 25.72 5.81 1.36
N GLY A 22 25.42 7.01 1.84
CA GLY A 22 26.11 8.24 1.42
C GLY A 22 25.38 9.02 0.33
N GLU A 23 24.44 8.38 -0.37
CA GLU A 23 23.61 9.04 -1.37
C GLU A 23 22.52 9.91 -0.76
N ILE A 24 22.20 11.03 -1.40
CA ILE A 24 21.17 11.96 -0.95
C ILE A 24 19.78 11.48 -1.40
N ALA A 25 19.67 11.00 -2.63
CA ALA A 25 18.43 10.56 -3.26
C ALA A 25 18.57 9.13 -3.82
N CYS A 26 17.45 8.42 -3.93
CA CYS A 26 17.38 7.12 -4.59
C CYS A 26 17.31 7.34 -6.11
N GLY A 27 18.14 6.62 -6.87
CA GLY A 27 18.09 6.55 -8.34
C GLY A 27 16.80 5.93 -8.86
N ASP A 28 16.15 5.07 -8.05
CA ASP A 28 14.84 4.49 -8.35
C ASP A 28 13.69 5.43 -7.98
N THR A 29 12.68 5.50 -8.85
CA THR A 29 11.44 6.22 -8.61
C THR A 29 10.25 5.29 -8.78
N PHE A 30 9.42 5.21 -7.75
CA PHE A 30 8.09 4.62 -7.83
C PHE A 30 7.03 5.72 -7.86
N GLN A 31 6.10 5.63 -8.81
CA GLN A 31 4.90 6.47 -8.88
C GLN A 31 3.66 5.61 -9.07
N SER A 32 2.54 6.07 -8.53
CA SER A 32 1.24 5.39 -8.66
C SER A 32 0.11 6.40 -8.76
N ASP A 33 -0.94 6.06 -9.51
CA ASP A 33 -2.19 6.81 -9.53
C ASP A 33 -3.39 5.85 -9.56
N ILE A 34 -4.45 6.18 -8.82
CA ILE A 34 -5.67 5.36 -8.70
C ILE A 34 -6.86 6.19 -9.19
N PHE A 35 -7.35 5.84 -10.37
CA PHE A 35 -8.53 6.44 -10.99
C PHE A 35 -9.78 5.76 -10.45
N ARG A 36 -10.27 6.24 -9.32
CA ARG A 36 -11.47 5.68 -8.65
C ARG A 36 -12.72 5.74 -9.52
N GLU A 37 -12.85 6.77 -10.35
CA GLU A 37 -13.97 6.95 -11.28
C GLU A 37 -13.99 5.88 -12.37
N GLU A 38 -12.80 5.46 -12.84
CA GLU A 38 -12.63 4.45 -13.88
C GLU A 38 -12.38 3.04 -13.31
N GLY A 39 -12.13 2.93 -12.00
CA GLY A 39 -11.74 1.69 -11.33
C GLY A 39 -10.33 1.20 -11.72
N ARG A 40 -9.45 2.10 -12.16
CA ARG A 40 -8.16 1.78 -12.76
C ARG A 40 -7.00 2.12 -11.83
N THR A 41 -5.99 1.27 -11.76
CA THR A 41 -4.75 1.50 -10.99
C THR A 41 -3.54 1.44 -11.89
N ILE A 42 -2.69 2.46 -11.83
CA ILE A 42 -1.48 2.55 -12.64
C ILE A 42 -0.29 2.63 -11.69
N LEU A 43 0.67 1.73 -11.87
CA LEU A 43 1.90 1.66 -11.08
C LEU A 43 3.09 1.75 -12.02
N ILE A 44 4.06 2.56 -11.66
CA ILE A 44 5.26 2.78 -12.46
C ILE A 44 6.47 2.70 -11.56
N ILE A 45 7.45 1.95 -12.00
CA ILE A 45 8.78 1.92 -11.44
C ILE A 45 9.76 2.30 -12.54
N SER A 46 10.71 3.17 -12.23
CA SER A 46 11.79 3.56 -13.12
C SER A 46 13.09 3.55 -12.35
N ASP A 47 14.16 3.16 -13.03
CA ASP A 47 15.52 3.19 -12.52
C ASP A 47 16.36 4.02 -13.48
N GLY A 48 17.00 5.05 -12.95
CA GLY A 48 17.82 5.98 -13.71
C GLY A 48 19.27 5.53 -13.68
N ILE A 49 19.97 5.61 -14.81
CA ILE A 49 21.37 5.13 -14.88
C ILE A 49 22.24 5.73 -13.77
N GLY A 50 22.88 4.84 -13.00
CA GLY A 50 23.76 5.17 -11.88
C GLY A 50 22.98 5.38 -10.58
N HIS A 51 23.55 6.11 -9.62
CA HIS A 51 22.90 6.43 -8.35
C HIS A 51 22.95 7.92 -8.04
N GLY A 52 22.16 8.34 -7.04
CA GLY A 52 22.15 9.70 -6.53
C GLY A 52 21.26 10.66 -7.33
N ILE A 53 21.56 11.96 -7.24
CA ILE A 53 20.65 13.03 -7.72
C ILE A 53 20.38 12.92 -9.22
N LYS A 54 21.41 12.62 -10.02
CA LYS A 54 21.28 12.54 -11.49
C LYS A 54 20.34 11.39 -11.89
N ALA A 55 20.57 10.19 -11.34
CA ALA A 55 19.72 9.03 -11.55
C ALA A 55 18.28 9.32 -11.10
N SER A 56 18.12 9.92 -9.91
CA SER A 56 16.81 10.26 -9.34
C SER A 56 16.00 11.21 -10.25
N VAL A 57 16.64 12.23 -10.82
CA VAL A 57 15.98 13.16 -11.76
C VAL A 57 15.54 12.45 -13.04
N LEU A 58 16.38 11.60 -13.61
CA LEU A 58 16.08 10.86 -14.83
C LEU A 58 14.94 9.86 -14.62
N SER A 59 15.00 9.12 -13.52
CA SER A 59 13.96 8.19 -13.11
C SER A 59 12.64 8.90 -12.83
N THR A 60 12.67 10.06 -12.14
CA THR A 60 11.48 10.87 -11.87
C THR A 60 10.83 11.40 -13.15
N LEU A 61 11.62 11.90 -14.10
CA LEU A 61 11.11 12.37 -15.39
C LEU A 61 10.42 11.22 -16.14
N THR A 62 11.08 10.07 -16.21
CA THR A 62 10.56 8.86 -16.87
C THR A 62 9.26 8.40 -16.24
N ALA A 63 9.23 8.26 -14.90
CA ALA A 63 8.04 7.84 -14.17
C ALA A 63 6.88 8.84 -14.33
N THR A 64 7.15 10.15 -14.26
CA THR A 64 6.12 11.19 -14.41
C THR A 64 5.54 11.21 -15.82
N MET A 65 6.39 11.04 -16.84
CA MET A 65 5.95 10.93 -18.23
C MET A 65 5.09 9.67 -18.40
N ALA A 66 5.58 8.52 -17.98
CA ALA A 66 4.84 7.25 -17.98
C ALA A 66 3.46 7.38 -17.34
N LEU A 67 3.37 8.05 -16.20
CA LEU A 67 2.10 8.20 -15.48
C LEU A 67 1.11 9.05 -16.27
N LYS A 68 1.58 10.18 -16.81
CA LYS A 68 0.75 11.05 -17.66
C LYS A 68 0.29 10.33 -18.92
N TYR A 69 1.12 9.48 -19.52
CA TYR A 69 0.74 8.75 -20.73
C TYR A 69 -0.26 7.64 -20.47
N ALA A 70 -0.03 6.86 -19.42
CA ALA A 70 -0.92 5.79 -19.03
C ALA A 70 -2.33 6.34 -18.76
N ARG A 71 -2.45 7.56 -18.22
CA ARG A 71 -3.73 8.28 -18.05
C ARG A 71 -4.53 8.53 -19.33
N PHE A 72 -3.90 8.66 -20.48
CA PHE A 72 -4.58 9.02 -21.73
C PHE A 72 -5.07 7.80 -22.54
N HIS A 73 -5.01 6.57 -21.99
CA HIS A 73 -5.43 5.34 -22.68
C HIS A 73 -4.74 5.14 -24.05
N THR A 74 -3.52 5.67 -24.17
CA THR A 74 -2.75 5.64 -25.41
C THR A 74 -2.18 4.25 -25.65
N LYS A 75 -1.99 3.85 -26.92
CA LYS A 75 -1.31 2.60 -27.24
C LYS A 75 0.12 2.60 -26.67
N PRO A 76 0.59 1.47 -26.07
CA PRO A 76 1.95 1.35 -25.52
C PRO A 76 3.06 1.78 -26.48
N GLU A 77 2.87 1.54 -27.78
CA GLU A 77 3.82 1.86 -28.86
C GLU A 77 4.04 3.38 -29.02
N ILE A 78 2.96 4.15 -28.88
CA ILE A 78 3.01 5.62 -29.00
C ILE A 78 3.73 6.19 -27.78
N PHE A 79 3.38 5.67 -26.62
CA PHE A 79 4.01 6.01 -25.36
C PHE A 79 5.52 5.73 -25.37
N ALA A 80 5.90 4.52 -25.77
CA ALA A 80 7.27 4.07 -25.93
C ALA A 80 8.09 5.06 -26.75
N ARG A 81 7.58 5.43 -27.93
CA ARG A 81 8.23 6.38 -28.81
C ARG A 81 8.47 7.72 -28.13
N ILE A 82 7.46 8.26 -27.45
CA ILE A 82 7.59 9.60 -26.85
C ILE A 82 8.57 9.59 -25.67
N ILE A 83 8.58 8.54 -24.84
CA ILE A 83 9.62 8.42 -23.81
C ILE A 83 11.00 8.34 -24.48
N MET A 84 11.20 7.49 -25.48
CA MET A 84 12.52 7.38 -26.13
C MET A 84 12.98 8.66 -26.82
N GLU A 85 12.06 9.47 -27.34
CA GLU A 85 12.37 10.77 -27.96
C GLU A 85 12.66 11.86 -26.91
N ALA A 86 11.99 11.80 -25.75
CA ALA A 86 12.10 12.82 -24.71
C ALA A 86 13.22 12.53 -23.69
N LEU A 87 13.59 11.26 -23.51
CA LEU A 87 14.74 10.93 -22.68
C LEU A 87 16.01 11.50 -23.33
N PRO A 88 16.90 12.13 -22.54
CA PRO A 88 18.13 12.66 -23.10
C PRO A 88 18.97 11.50 -23.69
N LYS A 89 19.98 11.80 -24.50
CA LYS A 89 20.92 10.78 -25.01
C LYS A 89 22.23 10.84 -24.25
N SER A 90 22.77 9.68 -23.89
CA SER A 90 24.14 9.58 -23.40
C SER A 90 25.10 10.19 -24.42
N SER A 91 26.22 10.74 -23.96
CA SER A 91 27.22 11.40 -24.82
C SER A 91 27.84 10.45 -25.86
N ASP A 92 27.74 9.14 -25.64
CA ASP A 92 28.13 8.06 -26.55
C ASP A 92 26.96 7.50 -27.39
N GLY A 93 25.73 8.00 -27.18
CA GLY A 93 24.53 7.69 -27.97
C GLY A 93 23.97 6.28 -27.82
N LYS A 94 24.46 5.49 -26.85
CA LYS A 94 24.19 4.04 -26.77
C LYS A 94 23.22 3.61 -25.68
N GLU A 95 23.00 4.41 -24.64
CA GLU A 95 22.19 3.98 -23.48
C GLU A 95 20.93 4.85 -23.29
N SER A 96 19.81 4.21 -22.95
CA SER A 96 18.60 4.88 -22.48
C SER A 96 18.82 5.31 -21.03
N TYR A 97 18.69 6.60 -20.72
CA TYR A 97 19.01 7.12 -19.37
C TYR A 97 18.17 6.56 -18.22
N ALA A 98 17.07 5.88 -18.50
CA ALA A 98 16.28 5.21 -17.48
C ALA A 98 15.52 4.00 -18.06
N THR A 99 15.43 2.96 -17.26
CA THR A 99 14.56 1.80 -17.49
C THR A 99 13.19 2.10 -16.87
N PHE A 100 12.17 1.33 -17.26
CA PHE A 100 10.87 1.43 -16.59
C PHE A 100 10.03 0.16 -16.72
N THR A 101 9.12 -0.01 -15.76
CA THR A 101 8.02 -0.97 -15.82
C THR A 101 6.73 -0.26 -15.48
N ILE A 102 5.70 -0.44 -16.30
CA ILE A 102 4.34 0.05 -16.09
C ILE A 102 3.44 -1.15 -15.85
N ILE A 103 2.61 -1.06 -14.81
CA ILE A 103 1.59 -2.05 -14.51
C ILE A 103 0.25 -1.31 -14.47
N GLU A 104 -0.62 -1.67 -15.40
CA GLU A 104 -1.98 -1.14 -15.52
C GLU A 104 -2.96 -2.23 -15.06
N ILE A 105 -3.79 -1.91 -14.08
CA ILE A 105 -4.88 -2.77 -13.59
C ILE A 105 -6.18 -2.07 -13.96
N GLU A 106 -6.89 -2.64 -14.92
CA GLU A 106 -8.18 -2.15 -15.41
C GLU A 106 -9.34 -2.57 -14.50
N SER A 107 -10.48 -1.90 -14.63
CA SER A 107 -11.66 -2.15 -13.80
C SER A 107 -12.38 -3.47 -14.12
N ASP A 108 -12.18 -4.02 -15.31
CA ASP A 108 -12.63 -5.36 -15.68
C ASP A 108 -11.70 -6.47 -15.14
N GLY A 109 -10.65 -6.08 -14.42
CA GLY A 109 -9.63 -6.96 -13.88
C GLY A 109 -8.52 -7.29 -14.88
N HIS A 110 -8.54 -6.77 -16.10
CA HIS A 110 -7.46 -6.98 -17.06
C HIS A 110 -6.18 -6.30 -16.56
N LEU A 111 -5.07 -7.03 -16.57
CA LEU A 111 -3.77 -6.54 -16.16
C LEU A 111 -2.84 -6.49 -17.37
N ARG A 112 -2.21 -5.32 -17.57
CA ARG A 112 -1.17 -5.11 -18.58
C ARG A 112 0.15 -4.73 -17.90
N ILE A 113 1.22 -5.40 -18.28
CA ILE A 113 2.59 -5.06 -17.89
C ILE A 113 3.34 -4.64 -19.13
N ILE A 114 3.99 -3.48 -19.06
CA ILE A 114 4.87 -2.95 -20.09
C ILE A 114 6.25 -2.77 -19.47
N ASN A 115 7.23 -3.51 -19.96
CA ASN A 115 8.57 -3.52 -19.40
C ASN A 115 9.62 -3.10 -20.43
N TYR A 116 10.45 -2.14 -20.05
CA TYR A 116 11.59 -1.66 -20.83
C TYR A 116 12.86 -1.74 -19.98
N GLU A 117 13.74 -2.68 -20.32
CA GLU A 117 15.08 -2.94 -19.74
C GLU A 117 15.15 -3.29 -18.24
N ASN A 118 14.08 -3.09 -17.47
CA ASN A 118 13.99 -3.60 -16.10
C ASN A 118 13.97 -5.14 -16.04
N PRO A 119 14.36 -5.75 -14.90
CA PRO A 119 14.13 -7.17 -14.67
C PRO A 119 12.66 -7.55 -14.91
N PRO A 120 12.38 -8.69 -15.57
CA PRO A 120 11.01 -9.11 -15.83
C PRO A 120 10.19 -9.21 -14.55
N VAL A 121 8.96 -8.70 -14.58
CA VAL A 121 8.02 -8.84 -13.46
C VAL A 121 7.78 -10.32 -13.19
N LEU A 122 8.09 -10.75 -11.97
CA LEU A 122 7.80 -12.10 -11.55
C LEU A 122 6.30 -12.19 -11.26
N ILE A 123 5.60 -12.95 -12.09
CA ILE A 123 4.20 -13.28 -11.90
C ILE A 123 4.14 -14.62 -11.17
N ILE A 124 3.71 -14.57 -9.93
CA ILE A 124 3.35 -15.75 -9.16
C ILE A 124 1.83 -15.86 -9.32
N ILE A 125 1.34 -17.01 -9.81
CA ILE A 125 0.13 -17.73 -9.36
C ILE A 125 -0.38 -18.69 -10.43
N ARG A 126 -0.42 -19.99 -10.09
CA ARG A 126 -1.55 -20.77 -9.52
C ARG A 126 -0.95 -21.76 -8.55
N ASN A 127 -1.56 -21.98 -7.38
CA ASN A 127 -1.06 -22.96 -6.40
C ASN A 127 0.40 -22.77 -5.95
N LYS A 128 0.85 -21.52 -5.80
CA LYS A 128 2.23 -21.17 -5.37
C LYS A 128 3.31 -21.56 -6.38
N GLU A 129 2.97 -21.59 -7.67
CA GLU A 129 3.91 -21.77 -8.78
C GLU A 129 4.06 -20.50 -9.62
N VAL A 130 5.18 -20.40 -10.34
CA VAL A 130 5.47 -19.30 -11.27
C VAL A 130 4.60 -19.45 -12.50
N TYR A 131 3.83 -18.42 -12.82
CA TYR A 131 3.04 -18.36 -14.04
C TYR A 131 3.74 -17.44 -15.04
N LYS A 132 4.02 -17.95 -16.24
CA LYS A 132 4.59 -17.17 -17.34
C LYS A 132 3.51 -16.95 -18.39
N PRO A 133 2.76 -15.83 -18.35
CA PRO A 133 1.84 -15.49 -19.42
C PRO A 133 2.57 -15.29 -20.75
N LYS A 134 1.80 -15.26 -21.85
CA LYS A 134 2.36 -14.96 -23.16
C LYS A 134 2.88 -13.53 -23.18
N GLU A 135 4.16 -13.41 -23.49
CA GLU A 135 4.84 -12.15 -23.73
C GLU A 135 4.86 -11.86 -25.23
N TYR A 136 4.68 -10.60 -25.61
CA TYR A 136 4.91 -10.12 -26.96
C TYR A 136 5.82 -8.91 -26.92
N GLU A 137 6.65 -8.77 -27.96
CA GLU A 137 7.59 -7.67 -28.08
C GLU A 137 7.03 -6.59 -28.99
N LEU A 138 7.18 -5.34 -28.58
CA LEU A 138 6.87 -4.16 -29.36
C LEU A 138 8.16 -3.44 -29.72
N GLU A 139 8.43 -3.32 -31.02
CA GLU A 139 9.52 -2.47 -31.50
C GLU A 139 9.17 -0.99 -31.31
N VAL A 140 10.10 -0.24 -30.74
CA VAL A 140 9.93 1.20 -30.63
C VAL A 140 10.21 1.84 -31.99
N ARG A 141 9.17 2.40 -32.62
CA ARG A 141 9.28 3.05 -33.93
C ARG A 141 10.21 4.27 -33.87
N GLY A 142 11.06 4.42 -34.89
CA GLY A 142 11.93 5.59 -35.10
C GLY A 142 13.36 5.18 -35.51
N ALA A 143 13.96 5.91 -36.44
CA ALA A 143 15.31 5.61 -36.96
C ALA A 143 16.40 5.57 -35.88
N GLN A 144 16.15 6.22 -34.73
CA GLN A 144 17.08 6.32 -33.61
C GLN A 144 16.81 5.29 -32.49
N ASN A 145 15.75 4.48 -32.64
CA ASN A 145 15.28 3.50 -31.66
C ASN A 145 15.40 2.05 -32.18
N VAL A 146 16.11 1.85 -33.29
CA VAL A 146 16.32 0.55 -33.92
C VAL A 146 16.98 -0.41 -32.92
N GLY A 147 16.32 -1.55 -32.68
CA GLY A 147 16.79 -2.58 -31.74
C GLY A 147 16.27 -2.44 -30.30
N LYS A 148 15.56 -1.35 -29.96
CA LYS A 148 14.90 -1.22 -28.66
C LYS A 148 13.57 -1.97 -28.66
N LEU A 149 13.46 -2.96 -27.77
CA LEU A 149 12.28 -3.82 -27.62
C LEU A 149 11.61 -3.56 -26.28
N MET A 150 10.29 -3.46 -26.31
CA MET A 150 9.47 -3.43 -25.10
C MET A 150 8.72 -4.74 -24.96
N ARG A 151 8.82 -5.32 -23.78
CA ARG A 151 8.12 -6.56 -23.46
C ARG A 151 6.77 -6.22 -22.88
N CYS A 152 5.73 -6.76 -23.48
CA CYS A 152 4.36 -6.56 -23.03
C CYS A 152 3.73 -7.89 -22.66
N THR A 153 2.97 -7.86 -21.58
CA THR A 153 2.30 -9.04 -21.02
C THR A 153 0.91 -8.63 -20.59
N GLU A 154 -0.09 -9.41 -21.02
CA GLU A 154 -1.50 -9.16 -20.73
C GLU A 154 -2.16 -10.43 -20.20
N PHE A 155 -2.86 -10.34 -19.07
CA PHE A 155 -3.61 -11.45 -18.49
C PHE A 155 -4.63 -10.96 -17.45
N ILE A 156 -5.55 -11.85 -17.07
CA ILE A 156 -6.50 -11.59 -15.97
C ILE A 156 -5.97 -12.31 -14.71
N PRO A 157 -5.67 -11.59 -13.63
CA PRO A 157 -5.26 -12.18 -12.37
C PRO A 157 -6.44 -12.83 -11.64
N HIS A 158 -6.17 -13.87 -10.88
CA HIS A 158 -7.14 -14.54 -10.02
C HIS A 158 -6.95 -14.17 -8.54
N LYS A 159 -7.90 -14.62 -7.70
CA LYS A 159 -7.71 -14.57 -6.25
C LYS A 159 -6.47 -15.37 -5.88
N GLU A 160 -5.74 -14.81 -4.93
CA GLU A 160 -4.42 -15.21 -4.46
C GLU A 160 -3.25 -14.79 -5.35
N ASP A 161 -3.51 -14.11 -6.49
CA ASP A 161 -2.52 -13.62 -7.45
C ASP A 161 -1.44 -12.73 -6.82
N ARG A 162 -0.16 -12.91 -7.17
CA ARG A 162 0.95 -12.15 -6.61
C ARG A 162 1.95 -11.76 -7.68
N LEU A 163 2.11 -10.47 -7.91
CA LEU A 163 3.09 -9.95 -8.83
C LEU A 163 4.21 -9.30 -8.02
N VAL A 164 5.45 -9.56 -8.41
CA VAL A 164 6.65 -8.98 -7.82
C VAL A 164 7.43 -8.27 -8.91
N PHE A 165 7.53 -6.95 -8.81
CA PHE A 165 8.30 -6.11 -9.72
C PHE A 165 9.48 -5.50 -8.97
N ILE A 166 10.63 -5.42 -9.63
CA ILE A 166 11.89 -5.06 -9.00
C ILE A 166 12.76 -4.24 -9.95
N THR A 167 13.69 -3.48 -9.40
CA THR A 167 14.83 -2.91 -10.14
C THR A 167 16.02 -3.86 -10.12
N ASP A 168 17.03 -3.56 -10.93
CA ASP A 168 18.17 -4.44 -11.12
C ASP A 168 19.02 -4.57 -9.84
N GLY A 169 19.06 -3.58 -8.95
CA GLY A 169 19.75 -3.65 -7.67
C GLY A 169 19.33 -4.84 -6.79
N ILE A 170 18.10 -5.36 -6.94
CA ILE A 170 17.70 -6.61 -6.29
C ILE A 170 18.45 -7.81 -6.90
N VAL A 171 18.41 -7.98 -8.22
CA VAL A 171 19.03 -9.15 -8.89
C VAL A 171 20.55 -9.05 -8.95
N GLN A 172 21.10 -7.85 -8.95
CA GLN A 172 22.53 -7.59 -8.92
C GLN A 172 23.11 -7.63 -7.49
N SER A 173 22.28 -7.70 -6.45
CA SER A 173 22.77 -7.77 -5.07
C SER A 173 23.77 -8.91 -4.86
N GLY A 174 24.85 -8.61 -4.15
CA GLY A 174 25.97 -9.52 -3.91
C GLY A 174 26.98 -9.63 -5.06
N LEU A 175 26.80 -8.92 -6.19
CA LEU A 175 27.71 -8.94 -7.34
C LEU A 175 29.18 -8.68 -6.93
N GLY A 176 30.09 -9.48 -7.47
CA GLY A 176 31.51 -9.47 -7.11
C GLY A 176 31.82 -10.04 -5.72
N GLY A 177 30.82 -10.53 -4.98
CA GLY A 177 30.99 -11.19 -3.69
C GLY A 177 31.34 -12.68 -3.82
N LYS A 178 31.87 -13.28 -2.75
CA LYS A 178 32.22 -14.71 -2.71
C LYS A 178 31.02 -15.63 -2.92
N ARG A 179 29.85 -15.23 -2.40
CA ARG A 179 28.62 -16.04 -2.43
C ARG A 179 27.83 -15.88 -3.73
N TYR A 180 27.87 -14.69 -4.32
CA TYR A 180 27.13 -14.36 -5.54
C TYR A 180 28.04 -13.62 -6.55
N PRO A 181 29.04 -14.30 -7.16
CA PRO A 181 29.99 -13.63 -8.05
C PRO A 181 29.32 -12.89 -9.22
N MET A 182 28.20 -13.44 -9.73
CA MET A 182 27.38 -12.88 -10.83
C MET A 182 26.09 -12.19 -10.34
N GLY A 183 26.03 -11.80 -9.06
CA GLY A 183 24.82 -11.25 -8.44
C GLY A 183 23.84 -12.34 -7.98
N TRP A 184 22.78 -11.92 -7.28
CA TRP A 184 21.77 -12.82 -6.73
C TRP A 184 21.05 -13.56 -7.86
N GLY A 185 20.72 -12.88 -8.95
CA GLY A 185 20.09 -13.43 -10.14
C GLY A 185 18.60 -13.74 -9.99
N MET A 186 17.89 -13.75 -11.12
CA MET A 186 16.44 -13.96 -11.16
C MET A 186 16.03 -15.32 -10.58
N GLU A 187 16.74 -16.40 -10.89
CA GLU A 187 16.37 -17.74 -10.42
C GLU A 187 16.40 -17.88 -8.90
N ASN A 188 17.43 -17.33 -8.25
CA ASN A 188 17.56 -17.39 -6.79
C ASN A 188 16.50 -16.50 -6.11
N MET A 189 16.21 -15.33 -6.68
CA MET A 189 15.15 -14.44 -6.21
C MET A 189 13.79 -15.14 -6.30
N ILE A 190 13.46 -15.75 -7.45
CA ILE A 190 12.23 -16.52 -7.65
C ILE A 190 12.11 -17.62 -6.60
N ARG A 191 13.16 -18.44 -6.43
CA ARG A 191 13.18 -19.54 -5.46
C ARG A 191 12.98 -19.03 -4.03
N PHE A 192 13.61 -17.91 -3.67
CA PHE A 192 13.44 -17.30 -2.35
C PHE A 192 12.00 -16.85 -2.12
N THR A 193 11.43 -16.15 -3.10
CA THR A 193 10.05 -15.63 -3.04
C THR A 193 9.04 -16.77 -2.92
N LEU A 194 9.16 -17.83 -3.73
CA LEU A 194 8.33 -19.03 -3.63
C LEU A 194 8.43 -19.67 -2.24
N ASN A 195 9.63 -19.78 -1.67
CA ASN A 195 9.82 -20.31 -0.33
C ASN A 195 9.12 -19.47 0.76
N GLN A 196 9.11 -18.12 0.63
CA GLN A 196 8.40 -17.26 1.58
C GLN A 196 6.89 -17.44 1.48
N VAL A 197 6.34 -17.50 0.27
CA VAL A 197 4.90 -17.70 0.02
C VAL A 197 4.47 -19.11 0.45
N ASN A 198 5.30 -20.13 0.23
CA ASN A 198 5.04 -21.49 0.70
C ASN A 198 4.95 -21.60 2.22
N ARG A 199 5.88 -20.93 2.94
CA ARG A 199 5.91 -20.92 4.41
C ARG A 199 4.79 -20.09 5.03
N MET A 200 4.34 -19.02 4.36
CA MET A 200 3.32 -18.12 4.87
C MET A 200 2.37 -17.72 3.73
N PRO A 201 1.32 -18.52 3.49
CA PRO A 201 0.39 -18.29 2.39
C PRO A 201 -0.37 -16.97 2.46
N ASP A 202 -0.54 -16.39 3.65
CA ASP A 202 -1.25 -15.11 3.86
C ASP A 202 -0.30 -13.91 3.99
N ILE A 203 0.96 -14.06 3.55
CA ILE A 203 1.95 -12.97 3.60
C ILE A 203 1.41 -11.74 2.86
N SER A 204 1.41 -10.60 3.55
CA SER A 204 1.02 -9.30 2.99
C SER A 204 2.04 -8.84 1.94
N ALA A 205 1.61 -8.00 1.01
CA ALA A 205 2.47 -7.42 -0.02
C ALA A 205 3.67 -6.71 0.63
N ALA A 206 3.40 -5.91 1.66
CA ALA A 206 4.42 -5.18 2.41
C ALA A 206 5.48 -6.08 3.06
N ARG A 207 5.04 -7.19 3.65
CA ARG A 207 5.97 -8.11 4.33
C ARG A 207 6.78 -8.94 3.33
N LEU A 208 6.20 -9.26 2.18
CA LEU A 208 6.91 -9.96 1.11
C LEU A 208 7.97 -9.04 0.48
N ALA A 209 7.59 -7.82 0.10
CA ALA A 209 8.51 -6.81 -0.44
C ALA A 209 9.68 -6.59 0.53
N LYS A 210 9.40 -6.35 1.82
CA LYS A 210 10.43 -6.14 2.85
C LYS A 210 11.37 -7.33 3.00
N LYS A 211 10.87 -8.57 2.91
CA LYS A 211 11.71 -9.78 2.98
C LYS A 211 12.65 -9.90 1.78
N ILE A 212 12.19 -9.55 0.59
CA ILE A 212 13.00 -9.58 -0.64
C ILE A 212 14.07 -8.50 -0.58
N THR A 213 13.70 -7.25 -0.24
CA THR A 213 14.66 -6.15 -0.07
C THR A 213 15.69 -6.45 1.02
N ASN A 214 15.27 -6.99 2.17
CA ASN A 214 16.20 -7.37 3.23
C ASN A 214 17.17 -8.48 2.78
N GLN A 215 16.73 -9.42 1.94
CA GLN A 215 17.60 -10.45 1.40
C GLN A 215 18.66 -9.86 0.46
N ALA A 216 18.28 -8.87 -0.37
CA ALA A 216 19.23 -8.14 -1.21
C ALA A 216 20.27 -7.38 -0.36
N ILE A 217 19.83 -6.66 0.67
CA ILE A 217 20.73 -5.98 1.64
C ILE A 217 21.71 -6.98 2.29
N MET A 218 21.23 -8.17 2.67
CA MET A 218 22.08 -9.23 3.23
C MET A 218 23.11 -9.76 2.22
N ASN A 219 22.74 -9.86 0.94
CA ASN A 219 23.68 -10.30 -0.11
C ASN A 219 24.83 -9.30 -0.27
N ASP A 220 24.57 -8.02 -0.04
CA ASP A 220 25.55 -6.92 -0.05
C ASP A 220 26.21 -6.67 1.32
N ASN A 221 26.17 -7.63 2.25
CA ASN A 221 26.77 -7.49 3.58
C ASN A 221 26.27 -6.26 4.37
N PHE A 222 24.99 -5.92 4.21
CA PHE A 222 24.34 -4.76 4.84
C PHE A 222 24.78 -3.39 4.34
N GLU A 223 25.52 -3.34 3.23
CA GLU A 223 25.93 -2.10 2.56
C GLU A 223 25.55 -2.15 1.09
N LEU A 224 24.36 -1.63 0.76
CA LEU A 224 23.83 -1.61 -0.60
C LEU A 224 24.80 -0.94 -1.56
N LYS A 225 25.08 -1.61 -2.66
CA LYS A 225 25.95 -1.12 -3.74
C LYS A 225 25.18 -0.34 -4.81
N ASP A 226 23.87 -0.57 -4.88
CA ASP A 226 22.99 0.04 -5.86
C ASP A 226 21.63 0.40 -5.26
N ASP A 227 20.90 1.26 -5.95
CA ASP A 227 19.51 1.56 -5.63
C ASP A 227 18.66 0.30 -5.75
N THR A 228 17.80 0.07 -4.76
CA THR A 228 17.13 -1.21 -4.58
C THR A 228 15.65 -0.99 -4.31
N THR A 229 14.83 -1.37 -5.29
CA THR A 229 13.38 -1.29 -5.18
C THR A 229 12.72 -2.65 -5.42
N CYS A 230 11.78 -2.99 -4.54
CA CYS A 230 10.90 -4.15 -4.70
C CYS A 230 9.46 -3.75 -4.42
N GLY A 231 8.57 -4.00 -5.37
CA GLY A 231 7.14 -3.86 -5.23
C GLY A 231 6.42 -5.19 -5.33
N VAL A 232 5.33 -5.31 -4.58
CA VAL A 232 4.47 -6.50 -4.57
C VAL A 232 3.02 -6.07 -4.73
N ILE A 233 2.31 -6.76 -5.61
CA ILE A 233 0.85 -6.66 -5.80
C ILE A 233 0.26 -8.00 -5.37
N TYR A 234 -0.75 -7.98 -4.50
CA TYR A 234 -1.41 -9.18 -4.01
C TYR A 234 -2.92 -9.06 -4.17
N PHE A 235 -3.48 -9.88 -5.06
CA PHE A 235 -4.91 -10.00 -5.35
C PHE A 235 -5.55 -10.97 -4.36
N ARG A 236 -6.36 -10.49 -3.41
CA ARG A 236 -6.90 -11.34 -2.33
C ARG A 236 -8.27 -10.95 -1.84
N GLU A 237 -8.83 -11.75 -0.95
CA GLU A 237 -10.03 -11.35 -0.20
C GLU A 237 -9.71 -10.11 0.67
N PRO A 238 -10.53 -9.04 0.62
CA PRO A 238 -10.33 -7.89 1.50
C PRO A 238 -10.45 -8.29 2.96
N ARG A 239 -9.43 -7.96 3.75
CA ARG A 239 -9.53 -7.97 5.21
C ARG A 239 -10.36 -6.76 5.61
N LYS A 240 -11.56 -7.02 6.10
CA LYS A 240 -12.51 -5.98 6.52
C LYS A 240 -12.28 -5.60 7.98
N MET A 241 -12.32 -4.31 8.26
CA MET A 241 -12.43 -3.81 9.62
C MET A 241 -13.42 -2.65 9.74
N MET A 242 -13.98 -2.49 10.93
CA MET A 242 -14.85 -1.38 11.29
C MET A 242 -14.21 -0.58 12.42
N LEU A 243 -14.03 0.72 12.19
CA LEU A 243 -13.62 1.70 13.21
C LEU A 243 -14.85 2.51 13.61
N ILE A 244 -15.19 2.47 14.89
CA ILE A 244 -16.38 3.13 15.43
C ILE A 244 -15.93 4.25 16.34
N THR A 245 -16.43 5.47 16.13
CA THR A 245 -16.14 6.59 17.01
C THR A 245 -17.35 7.51 17.20
N GLY A 246 -17.73 7.73 18.45
CA GLY A 246 -18.92 8.51 18.81
C GLY A 246 -20.22 7.70 18.65
N PRO A 247 -21.22 7.93 19.52
CA PRO A 247 -22.54 7.31 19.38
C PRO A 247 -23.45 8.06 18.41
N PRO A 248 -24.54 7.42 17.92
CA PRO A 248 -25.53 8.07 17.04
C PRO A 248 -26.17 9.30 17.69
N PHE A 249 -26.59 10.28 16.87
CA PHE A 249 -27.23 11.50 17.37
C PHE A 249 -28.51 11.22 18.17
N TYR A 250 -29.39 10.38 17.64
CA TYR A 250 -30.66 10.04 18.29
C TYR A 250 -30.54 8.71 19.04
N LYS A 251 -30.94 8.69 20.32
CA LYS A 251 -30.98 7.48 21.16
C LYS A 251 -31.77 6.33 20.55
N ILE A 252 -32.84 6.65 19.80
CA ILE A 252 -33.69 5.64 19.15
C ILE A 252 -32.93 4.81 18.11
N LYS A 253 -31.83 5.34 17.57
CA LYS A 253 -30.97 4.65 16.60
C LYS A 253 -29.90 3.77 17.27
N ASP A 254 -29.80 3.75 18.60
CA ASP A 254 -28.78 2.97 19.32
C ASP A 254 -28.92 1.46 18.96
N PHE A 255 -30.16 0.95 18.83
CA PHE A 255 -30.43 -0.45 18.48
C PHE A 255 -29.95 -0.81 17.06
N ASP A 256 -30.32 -0.01 16.06
CA ASP A 256 -29.90 -0.23 14.66
C ASP A 256 -28.38 -0.12 14.51
N PHE A 257 -27.77 0.84 15.22
CA PHE A 257 -26.32 1.04 15.29
C PHE A 257 -25.60 -0.20 15.85
N ALA A 258 -26.06 -0.73 16.98
CA ALA A 258 -25.50 -1.95 17.57
C ALA A 258 -25.73 -3.18 16.67
N GLY A 259 -26.91 -3.30 16.06
CA GLY A 259 -27.24 -4.37 15.12
C GLY A 259 -26.30 -4.42 13.93
N ARG A 260 -25.97 -3.27 13.34
CA ARG A 260 -24.97 -3.16 12.26
C ARG A 260 -23.59 -3.63 12.70
N ILE A 261 -23.14 -3.19 13.87
CA ILE A 261 -21.84 -3.58 14.43
C ILE A 261 -21.80 -5.09 14.67
N LYS A 262 -22.87 -5.69 15.19
CA LYS A 262 -22.99 -7.13 15.40
C LYS A 262 -22.88 -7.90 14.08
N ASN A 263 -23.62 -7.47 13.06
CA ASN A 263 -23.72 -8.16 11.77
C ASN A 263 -22.49 -7.96 10.86
N PHE A 264 -21.57 -7.06 11.21
CA PHE A 264 -20.35 -6.86 10.44
C PHE A 264 -19.41 -8.07 10.52
N ASN A 265 -19.07 -8.65 9.37
CA ASN A 265 -18.09 -9.73 9.25
C ASN A 265 -16.70 -9.15 8.99
N GLY A 266 -15.92 -8.99 10.07
CA GLY A 266 -14.58 -8.42 10.06
C GLY A 266 -14.13 -8.02 11.47
N LYS A 267 -12.94 -7.44 11.58
CA LYS A 267 -12.42 -6.95 12.87
C LYS A 267 -13.08 -5.63 13.26
N LYS A 268 -13.33 -5.42 14.55
CA LYS A 268 -14.08 -4.25 15.05
C LYS A 268 -13.27 -3.55 16.13
N ILE A 269 -13.19 -2.24 16.07
CA ILE A 269 -12.58 -1.40 17.12
C ILE A 269 -13.50 -0.26 17.48
N ILE A 270 -13.50 0.11 18.76
CA ILE A 270 -14.25 1.27 19.26
C ILE A 270 -13.25 2.29 19.82
N CYS A 271 -13.31 3.52 19.31
CA CYS A 271 -12.62 4.67 19.85
C CYS A 271 -13.66 5.61 20.50
N GLY A 272 -13.86 5.45 21.80
CA GLY A 272 -14.73 6.28 22.62
C GLY A 272 -15.45 5.51 23.73
N GLY A 273 -15.22 5.91 24.99
CA GLY A 273 -15.81 5.25 26.17
C GLY A 273 -17.36 5.23 26.16
N THR A 274 -18.01 6.37 25.98
CA THR A 274 -19.48 6.45 25.89
C THR A 274 -20.04 5.63 24.73
N THR A 275 -19.28 5.50 23.63
CA THR A 275 -19.70 4.68 22.49
C THR A 275 -19.64 3.20 22.87
N ALA A 276 -18.57 2.77 23.55
CA ALA A 276 -18.43 1.41 24.04
C ALA A 276 -19.53 1.04 25.03
N GLU A 277 -19.89 1.92 25.97
CA GLU A 277 -20.97 1.69 26.92
C GLU A 277 -22.34 1.50 26.25
N ILE A 278 -22.65 2.31 25.23
CA ILE A 278 -23.91 2.19 24.48
C ILE A 278 -23.94 0.87 23.70
N VAL A 279 -22.85 0.53 23.01
CA VAL A 279 -22.76 -0.73 22.26
C VAL A 279 -22.84 -1.93 23.21
N ALA A 280 -22.20 -1.85 24.37
CA ALA A 280 -22.24 -2.88 25.41
C ALA A 280 -23.65 -3.10 25.97
N ARG A 281 -24.39 -2.01 26.22
CA ARG A 281 -25.80 -2.07 26.65
C ARG A 281 -26.68 -2.78 25.62
N GLU A 282 -26.55 -2.41 24.34
CA GLU A 282 -27.42 -2.96 23.29
C GLU A 282 -27.05 -4.38 22.87
N LEU A 283 -25.79 -4.79 23.04
CA LEU A 283 -25.31 -6.14 22.73
C LEU A 283 -25.31 -7.08 23.93
N ASP A 284 -25.76 -6.62 25.11
CA ASP A 284 -25.71 -7.35 26.38
C ASP A 284 -24.32 -7.93 26.67
N THR A 285 -23.31 -7.07 26.53
CA THR A 285 -21.89 -7.41 26.68
C THR A 285 -21.26 -6.54 27.78
N LYS A 286 -20.18 -7.00 28.41
CA LYS A 286 -19.44 -6.21 29.42
C LYS A 286 -18.19 -5.56 28.83
N VAL A 287 -17.88 -4.35 29.30
CA VAL A 287 -16.62 -3.66 28.99
C VAL A 287 -15.70 -3.81 30.20
N GLU A 288 -14.56 -4.47 30.01
CA GLU A 288 -13.54 -4.64 31.03
C GLU A 288 -12.45 -3.59 30.84
N ILE A 289 -12.37 -2.64 31.77
CA ILE A 289 -11.37 -1.57 31.72
C ILE A 289 -10.08 -2.08 32.34
N HIS A 290 -8.97 -2.06 31.59
CA HIS A 290 -7.66 -2.35 32.16
C HIS A 290 -7.25 -1.23 33.10
N HIS A 291 -7.16 -1.49 34.40
CA HIS A 291 -6.65 -0.53 35.37
C HIS A 291 -5.11 -0.46 35.27
N ALA A 292 -4.58 0.34 34.35
CA ALA A 292 -3.17 0.74 34.39
C ALA A 292 -2.97 1.93 35.33
N ALA A 293 -1.78 2.04 35.95
CA ALA A 293 -1.41 3.20 36.73
C ALA A 293 -1.56 4.48 35.88
N LYS A 294 -2.32 5.47 36.37
CA LYS A 294 -2.48 6.77 35.70
C LYS A 294 -1.14 7.49 35.69
N ILE A 295 -0.43 7.44 34.56
CA ILE A 295 0.76 8.28 34.33
C ILE A 295 0.26 9.65 33.84
N PRO A 296 0.60 10.76 34.52
CA PRO A 296 0.24 12.09 34.06
C PRO A 296 0.75 12.35 32.64
N GLY A 297 -0.14 12.76 31.73
CA GLY A 297 0.20 13.02 30.32
C GLY A 297 0.16 11.81 29.39
N ALA A 298 -0.09 10.59 29.90
CA ALA A 298 -0.30 9.40 29.08
C ALA A 298 -1.78 9.23 28.71
N LEU A 299 -2.04 8.65 27.52
CA LEU A 299 -3.39 8.27 27.11
C LEU A 299 -3.98 7.24 28.09
N PRO A 300 -5.29 7.30 28.38
CA PRO A 300 -5.97 6.31 29.21
C PRO A 300 -5.77 4.89 28.66
N PRO A 301 -5.81 3.87 29.54
CA PRO A 301 -5.64 2.48 29.15
C PRO A 301 -6.76 2.01 28.22
N ALA A 302 -6.43 1.04 27.37
CA ALA A 302 -7.43 0.37 26.54
C ALA A 302 -8.38 -0.47 27.42
N ALA A 303 -9.60 -0.68 26.92
CA ALA A 303 -10.55 -1.63 27.48
C ALA A 303 -10.73 -2.83 26.54
N GLU A 304 -11.20 -3.94 27.10
CA GLU A 304 -11.58 -5.14 26.38
C GLU A 304 -13.10 -5.27 26.36
N MET A 305 -13.61 -5.77 25.24
CA MET A 305 -15.04 -6.00 25.04
C MET A 305 -15.20 -7.18 24.08
N GLU A 306 -16.07 -8.12 24.43
CA GLU A 306 -16.28 -9.32 23.61
C GLU A 306 -16.73 -8.94 22.19
N GLY A 307 -16.10 -9.57 21.18
CA GLY A 307 -16.37 -9.28 19.78
C GLY A 307 -15.64 -8.05 19.20
N PHE A 308 -14.82 -7.36 20.01
CA PHE A 308 -13.98 -6.24 19.59
C PHE A 308 -12.49 -6.54 19.83
N GLU A 309 -11.64 -6.05 18.94
CA GLU A 309 -10.19 -6.22 19.03
C GLU A 309 -9.55 -5.24 20.01
N LEU A 310 -10.17 -4.06 20.15
CA LEU A 310 -9.68 -2.98 20.97
C LEU A 310 -10.79 -1.98 21.25
N VAL A 311 -10.92 -1.57 22.51
CA VAL A 311 -11.67 -0.40 22.92
C VAL A 311 -10.68 0.63 23.46
N THR A 312 -10.70 1.85 22.93
CA THR A 312 -9.82 2.94 23.35
C THR A 312 -10.62 4.18 23.69
N GLU A 313 -9.92 5.21 24.15
CA GLU A 313 -10.45 6.56 24.14
C GLU A 313 -10.85 7.02 22.75
N GLY A 314 -11.66 8.08 22.72
CA GLY A 314 -12.22 8.65 21.49
C GLY A 314 -11.21 9.48 20.73
N ILE A 315 -11.44 10.79 20.70
CA ILE A 315 -10.72 11.72 19.84
C ILE A 315 -9.22 11.80 20.14
N LEU A 316 -8.82 11.65 21.41
CA LEU A 316 -7.40 11.70 21.80
C LEU A 316 -6.59 10.55 21.17
N THR A 317 -7.12 9.33 21.16
CA THR A 317 -6.47 8.20 20.50
C THR A 317 -6.42 8.43 19.00
N LEU A 318 -7.51 8.89 18.38
CA LEU A 318 -7.56 9.15 16.94
C LEU A 318 -6.59 10.26 16.50
N GLY A 319 -6.43 11.32 17.31
CA GLY A 319 -5.43 12.35 17.06
C GLY A 319 -4.02 11.77 17.01
N LYS A 320 -3.68 10.88 17.95
CA LYS A 320 -2.37 10.23 17.95
C LYS A 320 -2.19 9.24 16.80
N VAL A 321 -3.25 8.51 16.44
CA VAL A 321 -3.27 7.63 15.26
C VAL A 321 -2.97 8.41 13.98
N GLU A 322 -3.55 9.60 13.85
CA GLU A 322 -3.33 10.49 12.70
C GLU A 322 -1.87 10.92 12.58
N GLU A 323 -1.26 11.41 13.67
CA GLU A 323 0.17 11.75 13.72
C GLU A 323 1.09 10.58 13.36
N ILE A 324 0.77 9.39 13.88
CA ILE A 324 1.55 8.19 13.60
C ILE A 324 1.41 7.82 12.11
N LEU A 325 0.21 7.82 11.54
CA LEU A 325 0.02 7.52 10.11
C LEU A 325 0.73 8.53 9.20
N GLU A 326 0.74 9.82 9.56
CA GLU A 326 1.42 10.85 8.79
C GLU A 326 2.94 10.60 8.75
N SER A 327 3.54 10.35 9.91
CA SER A 327 4.99 10.16 10.08
C SER A 327 5.51 8.74 9.86
N TYR A 328 4.63 7.74 9.78
CA TYR A 328 5.03 6.33 9.73
C TYR A 328 5.83 6.02 8.46
N THR A 329 6.98 5.39 8.66
CA THR A 329 7.83 4.76 7.66
C THR A 329 8.05 3.29 8.01
N SER A 330 8.46 2.48 7.03
CA SER A 330 8.68 1.03 7.18
C SER A 330 9.71 0.62 8.26
N ASP A 331 10.51 1.59 8.73
CA ASP A 331 11.59 1.41 9.70
C ASP A 331 11.14 1.73 11.14
N VAL A 332 10.00 2.40 11.33
CA VAL A 332 9.44 2.68 12.65
C VAL A 332 8.83 1.40 13.23
N ARG A 333 9.39 0.95 14.37
CA ARG A 333 8.83 -0.16 15.14
C ARG A 333 7.73 0.36 16.05
N LEU A 334 6.48 0.11 15.63
CA LEU A 334 5.30 0.39 16.45
C LEU A 334 5.34 -0.46 17.73
N GLN A 335 5.27 0.20 18.89
CA GLN A 335 5.13 -0.44 20.19
C GLN A 335 3.67 -0.90 20.40
N ASP A 336 3.33 -1.30 21.62
CA ASP A 336 2.01 -1.83 21.96
C ASP A 336 1.11 -0.83 22.70
N SER A 337 1.31 0.47 22.48
CA SER A 337 0.37 1.49 22.98
C SER A 337 -0.99 1.42 22.25
N PRO A 338 -2.09 1.90 22.85
CA PRO A 338 -3.41 1.85 22.20
C PRO A 338 -3.47 2.50 20.81
N PRO A 339 -2.92 3.72 20.57
CA PRO A 339 -2.87 4.30 19.23
C PRO A 339 -2.08 3.46 18.23
N GLU A 340 -0.93 2.91 18.64
CA GLU A 340 -0.11 2.09 17.74
C GLU A 340 -0.79 0.76 17.42
N LYS A 341 -1.54 0.17 18.35
CA LYS A 341 -2.39 -1.00 18.08
C LYS A 341 -3.47 -0.68 17.05
N VAL A 342 -4.13 0.49 17.15
CA VAL A 342 -5.08 0.97 16.13
C VAL A 342 -4.38 1.11 14.78
N VAL A 343 -3.19 1.72 14.72
CA VAL A 343 -2.41 1.85 13.47
C VAL A 343 -2.05 0.48 12.90
N LYS A 344 -1.55 -0.46 13.73
CA LYS A 344 -1.26 -1.84 13.30
C LYS A 344 -2.49 -2.50 12.68
N LEU A 345 -3.68 -2.31 13.26
CA LEU A 345 -4.92 -2.83 12.72
C LEU A 345 -5.28 -2.13 11.40
N LEU A 346 -5.28 -0.81 11.34
CA LEU A 346 -5.57 -0.05 10.11
C LEU A 346 -4.65 -0.43 8.94
N LEU A 347 -3.36 -0.63 9.20
CA LEU A 347 -2.39 -1.04 8.17
C LEU A 347 -2.58 -2.51 7.73
N LYS A 348 -3.06 -3.39 8.62
CA LYS A 348 -3.26 -4.82 8.33
C LYS A 348 -4.54 -5.12 7.53
N HIS A 349 -5.53 -4.23 7.56
CA HIS A 349 -6.80 -4.38 6.87
C HIS A 349 -6.85 -3.53 5.60
N ASP A 350 -7.78 -3.88 4.72
CA ASP A 350 -7.86 -3.34 3.35
C ASP A 350 -9.10 -2.50 3.14
N SER A 351 -10.22 -3.01 3.65
CA SER A 351 -11.52 -2.38 3.59
C SER A 351 -11.88 -1.92 4.99
N ILE A 352 -11.89 -0.60 5.17
CA ILE A 352 -12.08 0.05 6.46
C ILE A 352 -13.39 0.81 6.41
N GLU A 353 -14.35 0.38 7.22
CA GLU A 353 -15.61 1.08 7.42
C GLU A 353 -15.48 1.96 8.66
N ILE A 354 -15.60 3.27 8.50
CA ILE A 354 -15.52 4.22 9.60
C ILE A 354 -16.91 4.74 9.90
N ILE A 355 -17.41 4.44 11.09
CA ILE A 355 -18.67 4.98 11.59
C ILE A 355 -18.36 6.12 12.56
N VAL A 356 -18.86 7.31 12.23
CA VAL A 356 -18.68 8.52 13.04
C VAL A 356 -20.03 8.95 13.59
N GLY A 357 -20.25 8.71 14.88
CA GLY A 357 -21.42 9.21 15.58
C GLY A 357 -21.36 10.72 15.80
N THR A 358 -22.50 11.38 15.59
CA THR A 358 -22.64 12.84 15.65
C THR A 358 -23.34 13.36 16.91
N ARG A 359 -23.55 12.50 17.92
CA ARG A 359 -24.19 12.89 19.18
C ARG A 359 -23.46 14.04 19.86
N ILE A 360 -24.23 15.07 20.20
CA ILE A 360 -23.84 16.16 21.07
C ILE A 360 -24.31 15.77 22.48
N ASN A 361 -23.42 15.78 23.46
CA ASN A 361 -23.71 15.28 24.80
C ASN A 361 -24.36 16.38 25.66
N TRP A 362 -25.66 16.65 25.44
CA TRP A 362 -26.43 17.69 26.13
C TRP A 362 -26.40 17.64 27.68
N ALA A 363 -25.98 16.52 28.29
CA ALA A 363 -25.87 16.35 29.74
C ALA A 363 -24.69 17.12 30.38
N HIS A 364 -23.73 17.57 29.58
CA HIS A 364 -22.70 18.51 30.01
C HIS A 364 -22.93 19.83 29.28
N GLN A 365 -23.29 20.89 30.01
CA GLN A 365 -23.35 22.26 29.49
C GLN A 365 -21.92 22.79 29.26
N ASP A 366 -21.16 22.13 28.40
CA ASP A 366 -19.78 22.49 28.11
C ASP A 366 -19.72 23.25 26.77
N PRO A 367 -19.34 24.55 26.76
CA PRO A 367 -19.25 25.38 25.56
C PRO A 367 -18.34 24.82 24.47
N GLU A 368 -17.45 23.89 24.80
CA GLU A 368 -16.48 23.28 23.88
C GLU A 368 -17.03 22.07 23.09
N GLN A 369 -18.24 21.58 23.36
CA GLN A 369 -18.79 20.40 22.67
C GLN A 369 -18.99 20.52 21.15
N PRO A 370 -19.42 21.68 20.59
CA PRO A 370 -19.44 21.86 19.14
C PRO A 370 -18.04 21.69 18.54
N ILE A 371 -17.02 22.11 19.28
CA ILE A 371 -15.60 22.04 18.88
C ILE A 371 -15.13 20.58 18.86
N GLU A 372 -15.49 19.76 19.85
CA GLU A 372 -15.06 18.35 19.90
C GLU A 372 -15.61 17.53 18.72
N LEU A 373 -16.87 17.74 18.33
CA LEU A 373 -17.48 17.08 17.18
C LEU A 373 -16.81 17.52 15.87
N GLU A 374 -16.52 18.82 15.72
CA GLU A 374 -15.81 19.34 14.56
C GLU A 374 -14.37 18.80 14.48
N LEU A 375 -13.66 18.76 15.62
CA LEU A 375 -12.33 18.15 15.74
C LEU A 375 -12.36 16.68 15.35
N ARG A 376 -13.35 15.90 15.80
CA ARG A 376 -13.51 14.49 15.41
C ARG A 376 -13.71 14.32 13.92
N LYS A 377 -14.60 15.12 13.31
CA LYS A 377 -14.81 15.11 11.85
C LYS A 377 -13.52 15.46 11.11
N PHE A 378 -12.77 16.44 11.60
CA PHE A 378 -11.50 16.87 11.00
C PHE A 378 -10.43 15.79 11.06
N VAL A 379 -10.18 15.21 12.25
CA VAL A 379 -9.18 14.16 12.45
C VAL A 379 -9.51 12.92 11.62
N VAL A 380 -10.78 12.48 11.61
CA VAL A 380 -11.19 11.33 10.80
C VAL A 380 -10.99 11.61 9.31
N LYS A 381 -11.30 12.81 8.81
CA LYS A 381 -11.04 13.16 7.40
C LYS A 381 -9.56 13.09 7.05
N ARG A 382 -8.66 13.54 7.93
CA ARG A 382 -7.20 13.43 7.73
C ARG A 382 -6.76 11.96 7.67
N ILE A 383 -7.22 11.13 8.61
CA ILE A 383 -6.95 9.69 8.62
C ILE A 383 -7.42 9.03 7.32
N VAL A 384 -8.65 9.33 6.88
CA VAL A 384 -9.21 8.80 5.62
C VAL A 384 -8.32 9.18 4.43
N LYS A 385 -7.88 10.44 4.33
CA LYS A 385 -6.98 10.90 3.27
C LYS A 385 -5.65 10.14 3.27
N LEU A 386 -5.03 9.94 4.44
CA LEU A 386 -3.78 9.18 4.58
C LEU A 386 -3.97 7.72 4.18
N LEU A 387 -5.01 7.05 4.68
CA LEU A 387 -5.30 5.64 4.38
C LEU A 387 -5.51 5.41 2.88
N ILE A 388 -6.19 6.33 2.21
CA ILE A 388 -6.47 6.23 0.77
C ILE A 388 -5.21 6.50 -0.06
N ASN A 389 -4.55 7.63 0.17
CA ASN A 389 -3.51 8.13 -0.74
C ASN A 389 -2.12 7.55 -0.45
N LYS A 390 -1.80 7.30 0.82
CA LYS A 390 -0.48 6.82 1.25
C LYS A 390 -0.44 5.29 1.39
N TYR A 391 -1.56 4.68 1.80
CA TYR A 391 -1.63 3.25 2.13
C TYR A 391 -2.57 2.44 1.23
N PHE A 392 -3.15 3.08 0.20
CA PHE A 392 -3.99 2.43 -0.82
C PHE A 392 -5.17 1.61 -0.27
N LYS A 393 -5.76 2.07 0.85
CA LYS A 393 -6.89 1.40 1.50
C LYS A 393 -8.24 1.81 0.88
N GLN A 394 -9.19 0.88 0.88
CA GLN A 394 -10.59 1.16 0.59
C GLN A 394 -11.28 1.63 1.86
N VAL A 395 -11.61 2.91 1.93
CA VAL A 395 -12.23 3.50 3.13
C VAL A 395 -13.62 4.01 2.79
N THR A 396 -14.62 3.57 3.58
CA THR A 396 -15.99 4.10 3.53
C THR A 396 -16.26 4.81 4.85
N ILE A 397 -16.82 6.01 4.78
CA ILE A 397 -17.17 6.80 5.97
C ILE A 397 -18.67 7.05 6.02
N GLU A 398 -19.25 6.88 7.20
CA GLU A 398 -20.64 7.19 7.47
C GLU A 398 -20.79 8.03 8.73
N TYR A 399 -21.70 9.01 8.67
CA TYR A 399 -22.03 9.88 9.79
C TYR A 399 -23.43 9.54 10.30
N LEU A 400 -23.56 9.27 11.60
CA LEU A 400 -24.81 8.78 12.23
C LEU A 400 -25.41 9.72 13.28
#